data_AF-A0AAN8II76-F1
#
_entry.id   AF-A0AAN8II76-F1
#
_cell.length_a   1.000
_cell.length_b   1.000
_cell.length_c   1.000
_cell.angle_alpha   90.00
_cell.angle_beta   90.00
_cell.angle_gamma   90.00
#
_symmetry.space_group_name_H-M   'P 1'
#
loop_
_entity.id
_entity.type
_entity.pdbx_description
1 polymer ?
#
loop_
_entity_poly.entity_id
_entity_poly.type
_entity_poly.pdbx_seq_one_letter_code
_entity_poly.pdbx_strand_id
1 'polypeptide(L)'
;MIHSVPNFPSLGSYSYPATGIKFGQTFLCLSLPTRFLGDVGEHLRYLQATPFFSNLPNQFSVRFPVLVNIVKKHSLSKSETQFTRVGQLSTIHGMPLKSFAKHKKFNKDIWFDFVAPELGTNMAVESWLNGGADDLESICTRRTSIYDVSAVSLPDVSFNSSRDHSKWAVADTNGQTSIVCVGDLNRQRSQFRRGGGAVCFQHHGLWTTLHSSVKSVQPCVSKNIHSYINYALLPILSIVLSALWFTIH
;
A
#
# COMPACT_ATOMS: atom_id res chain seq x y z
N MET A 1 4.28 6.75 15.09
CA MET A 1 3.02 7.30 14.56
C MET A 1 3.07 7.21 13.04
N ILE A 2 1.98 6.78 12.41
CA ILE A 2 1.78 6.73 10.96
C ILE A 2 0.62 7.68 10.66
N HIS A 3 0.74 8.53 9.64
CA HIS A 3 -0.34 9.43 9.23
C HIS A 3 -0.27 9.80 7.75
N SER A 4 -1.36 10.37 7.24
CA SER A 4 -1.48 10.84 5.85
C SER A 4 -1.41 12.36 5.69
N VAL A 5 -1.36 13.13 6.79
CA VAL A 5 -1.38 14.61 6.77
C VAL A 5 -0.10 15.19 6.14
N PRO A 6 -0.21 15.93 5.03
CA PRO A 6 0.94 16.61 4.43
C PRO A 6 1.45 17.75 5.32
N ASN A 7 2.78 17.94 5.36
CA ASN A 7 3.45 19.01 6.11
C ASN A 7 3.19 18.99 7.63
N PHE A 8 2.99 17.79 8.20
CA PHE A 8 2.86 17.58 9.64
C PHE A 8 3.98 16.65 10.14
N PRO A 9 4.53 16.87 11.35
CA PRO A 9 4.26 17.99 12.28
C PRO A 9 5.05 19.27 11.93
N SER A 10 4.67 20.40 12.54
CA SER A 10 5.45 21.64 12.52
C SER A 10 6.69 21.58 13.42
N LEU A 11 7.69 22.42 13.13
CA LEU A 11 8.89 22.57 13.97
C LEU A 11 8.59 23.43 15.21
N GLY A 12 9.17 23.06 16.36
CA GLY A 12 9.20 23.88 17.58
C GLY A 12 7.93 23.87 18.44
N SER A 13 6.75 23.88 17.82
CA SER A 13 5.46 23.79 18.52
C SER A 13 4.48 22.91 17.76
N TYR A 14 3.43 22.46 18.45
CA TYR A 14 2.32 21.78 17.81
C TYR A 14 1.48 22.78 17.00
N SER A 15 1.23 22.48 15.73
CA SER A 15 0.17 23.07 14.94
C SER A 15 -0.41 22.03 13.98
N TYR A 16 -1.72 22.09 13.75
CA TYR A 16 -2.38 21.23 12.77
C TYR A 16 -2.50 22.00 11.46
N PRO A 17 -1.91 21.52 10.34
CA PRO A 17 -1.82 22.31 9.13
C PRO A 17 -3.16 22.36 8.40
N ALA A 18 -3.42 23.46 7.67
CA ALA A 18 -4.62 23.61 6.85
C ALA A 18 -4.77 22.49 5.80
N THR A 19 -3.65 21.89 5.37
CA THR A 19 -3.63 20.71 4.48
C THR A 19 -4.33 19.48 5.08
N GLY A 20 -4.37 19.36 6.42
CA GLY A 20 -5.07 18.28 7.12
C GLY A 20 -6.58 18.49 7.26
N ILE A 21 -7.09 19.69 7.00
CA ILE A 21 -8.51 20.05 7.22
C ILE A 21 -9.35 19.78 5.96
N LYS A 22 -8.73 19.80 4.78
CA LYS A 22 -9.44 19.71 3.49
C LYS A 22 -9.90 18.29 3.11
N PHE A 23 -9.19 17.28 3.59
CA PHE A 23 -9.39 15.87 3.22
C PHE A 23 -9.44 15.00 4.47
N GLY A 24 -10.12 13.87 4.41
CA GLY A 24 -10.02 12.83 5.44
C GLY A 24 -8.57 12.39 5.65
N GLN A 25 -8.21 12.05 6.90
CA GLN A 25 -6.85 11.67 7.27
C GLN A 25 -6.89 10.54 8.29
N THR A 26 -5.91 9.64 8.24
CA THR A 26 -5.71 8.64 9.29
C THR A 26 -4.48 8.96 10.13
N PHE A 27 -4.58 8.57 11.40
CA PHE A 27 -3.47 8.55 12.35
C PHE A 27 -3.49 7.21 13.08
N LEU A 28 -2.32 6.56 13.17
CA LEU A 28 -2.10 5.39 14.00
C LEU A 28 -0.91 5.64 14.92
N CYS A 29 -1.14 5.55 16.23
CA CYS A 29 -0.09 5.61 17.24
C CYS A 29 0.05 4.23 17.92
N LEU A 30 1.30 3.78 18.10
CA LEU A 30 1.62 2.47 18.64
C LEU A 30 2.67 2.64 19.74
N SER A 31 2.40 2.07 20.90
CA SER A 31 3.37 1.96 21.99
C SER A 31 4.14 0.65 21.84
N LEU A 32 5.41 0.72 21.46
CA LEU A 32 6.27 -0.44 21.20
C LEU A 32 7.39 -0.55 22.24
N PRO A 33 7.73 -1.76 22.71
CA PRO A 33 8.95 -2.00 23.48
C PRO A 33 10.20 -1.57 22.72
N THR A 34 11.19 -0.99 23.42
CA THR A 34 12.44 -0.49 22.82
C THR A 34 13.20 -1.53 22.00
N ARG A 35 13.04 -2.83 22.30
CA ARG A 35 13.67 -3.92 21.53
C ARG A 35 13.29 -3.91 20.04
N PHE A 36 12.10 -3.40 19.69
CA PHE A 36 11.63 -3.32 18.31
C PHE A 36 12.11 -2.07 17.56
N LEU A 37 12.88 -1.18 18.21
CA LEU A 37 13.33 0.05 17.58
C LEU A 37 14.23 -0.21 16.35
N GLY A 38 15.00 -1.31 16.37
CA GLY A 38 15.75 -1.77 15.20
C GLY A 38 14.85 -2.15 14.02
N ASP A 39 13.77 -2.91 14.27
CA ASP A 39 12.81 -3.29 13.22
C ASP A 39 12.03 -2.10 12.67
N VAL A 40 11.67 -1.14 13.53
CA VAL A 40 11.10 0.15 13.09
C VAL A 40 12.09 0.90 12.20
N GLY A 41 13.38 0.92 12.58
CA GLY A 41 14.44 1.49 11.76
C GLY A 41 14.55 0.82 10.38
N GLU A 42 14.53 -0.50 10.32
CA GLU A 42 14.55 -1.22 9.03
C GLU A 42 13.29 -0.95 8.20
N HIS A 43 12.10 -0.89 8.83
CA HIS A 43 10.87 -0.49 8.14
C HIS A 43 11.07 0.88 7.46
N LEU A 44 11.46 1.90 8.22
CA LEU A 44 11.74 3.24 7.69
C LEU A 44 12.82 3.24 6.57
N ARG A 45 13.80 2.33 6.65
CA ARG A 45 14.88 2.22 5.66
C ARG A 45 14.36 1.70 4.33
N TYR A 46 13.52 0.66 4.36
CA TYR A 46 12.86 0.12 3.17
C TYR A 46 11.92 1.16 2.54
N LEU A 47 11.15 1.87 3.36
CA LEU A 47 10.25 2.94 2.93
C LEU A 47 11.00 4.13 2.29
N GLN A 48 12.31 4.24 2.53
CA GLN A 48 13.11 5.41 2.18
C GLN A 48 12.57 6.68 2.86
N ALA A 49 12.17 6.54 4.12
CA ALA A 49 11.69 7.64 4.93
C ALA A 49 12.74 8.76 4.93
N THR A 50 12.29 9.99 4.73
CA THR A 50 13.15 11.16 4.73
C THR A 50 12.96 11.89 6.05
N PRO A 51 13.93 11.83 7.00
CA PRO A 51 13.82 12.57 8.24
C PRO A 51 13.78 14.07 7.95
N PHE A 52 12.80 14.73 8.56
CA PHE A 52 12.68 16.19 8.55
C PHE A 52 13.49 16.81 9.71
N PHE A 53 13.41 16.19 10.89
CA PHE A 53 14.27 16.46 12.05
C PHE A 53 14.67 15.12 12.70
N SER A 54 15.79 15.10 13.42
CA SER A 54 16.24 13.91 14.14
C SER A 54 16.88 14.27 15.47
N ASN A 55 16.56 13.50 16.51
CA ASN A 55 17.30 13.46 17.77
C ASN A 55 17.68 12.00 18.05
N LEU A 56 18.94 11.63 17.80
CA LEU A 56 19.44 10.27 17.98
C LEU A 56 20.56 10.26 19.04
N PRO A 57 20.24 9.92 20.30
CA PRO A 57 21.25 9.80 21.35
C PRO A 57 22.26 8.67 21.07
N ASN A 58 23.52 8.85 21.48
CA ASN A 58 24.62 7.91 21.20
C ASN A 58 24.34 6.47 21.64
N GLN A 59 23.69 6.28 22.78
CA GLN A 59 23.33 4.93 23.25
C GLN A 59 22.43 4.17 22.27
N PHE A 60 21.54 4.88 21.55
CA PHE A 60 20.67 4.29 20.54
C PHE A 60 21.37 4.09 19.20
N SER A 61 22.31 4.96 18.82
CA SER A 61 23.08 4.77 17.59
C SER A 61 23.99 3.55 17.66
N VAL A 62 24.60 3.29 18.82
CA VAL A 62 25.40 2.08 19.07
C VAL A 62 24.52 0.83 19.10
N ARG A 63 23.40 0.87 19.82
CA ARG A 63 22.51 -0.29 19.98
C ARG A 63 21.73 -0.62 18.71
N PHE A 64 21.35 0.38 17.91
CA PHE A 64 20.56 0.22 16.70
C PHE A 64 21.20 1.00 15.53
N PRO A 65 22.26 0.46 14.92
CA PRO A 65 23.00 1.14 13.86
C PRO A 65 22.15 1.54 12.64
N VAL A 66 21.05 0.81 12.39
CA VAL A 66 20.07 1.15 11.33
C VAL A 66 19.50 2.56 11.51
N LEU A 67 19.36 3.07 12.74
CA LEU A 67 18.86 4.43 12.97
C LEU A 67 19.82 5.48 12.42
N VAL A 68 21.13 5.22 12.44
CA VAL A 68 22.13 6.08 11.80
C VAL A 68 21.94 6.10 10.29
N ASN A 69 21.61 4.95 9.68
CA ASN A 69 21.30 4.89 8.25
C ASN A 69 20.08 5.73 7.90
N ILE A 70 19.04 5.72 8.74
CA ILE A 70 17.85 6.58 8.55
C ILE A 70 18.21 8.05 8.60
N VAL A 71 18.92 8.49 9.66
CA VAL A 71 19.33 9.89 9.82
C VAL A 71 20.20 10.35 8.64
N LYS A 72 21.12 9.50 8.17
CA LYS A 72 21.99 9.78 7.01
C LYS A 72 21.33 9.51 5.65
N LYS A 73 20.06 9.10 5.62
CA LYS A 73 19.31 8.74 4.39
C LYS A 73 20.02 7.66 3.56
N HIS A 74 20.73 6.76 4.20
CA HIS A 74 21.36 5.61 3.57
C HIS A 74 20.31 4.55 3.24
N SER A 75 20.13 4.29 1.95
CA SER A 75 19.23 3.26 1.43
C SER A 75 19.81 1.85 1.61
N LEU A 76 19.08 0.84 1.13
CA LEU A 76 19.60 -0.53 0.96
C LEU A 76 20.88 -0.54 0.12
N SER A 77 21.75 -1.55 0.35
CA SER A 77 23.00 -1.68 -0.40
C SER A 77 22.74 -1.91 -1.90
N LYS A 78 23.75 -1.66 -2.73
CA LYS A 78 23.64 -1.92 -4.19
C LYS A 78 23.45 -3.40 -4.51
N SER A 79 23.98 -4.29 -3.68
CA SER A 79 23.89 -5.75 -3.81
C SER A 79 22.60 -6.34 -3.26
N GLU A 80 21.74 -5.55 -2.63
CA GLU A 80 20.47 -6.02 -2.08
C GLU A 80 19.56 -6.58 -3.18
N THR A 81 18.96 -7.74 -2.91
CA THR A 81 18.03 -8.44 -3.81
C THR A 81 16.63 -8.54 -3.21
N GLN A 82 16.47 -8.34 -1.89
CA GLN A 82 15.20 -8.37 -1.20
C GLN A 82 14.67 -6.96 -0.98
N PHE A 83 13.66 -6.57 -1.76
CA PHE A 83 13.08 -5.22 -1.74
C PHE A 83 11.78 -5.12 -0.93
N THR A 84 11.41 -6.17 -0.22
CA THR A 84 10.32 -6.20 0.75
C THR A 84 10.81 -6.70 2.09
N ARG A 85 10.14 -6.29 3.17
CA ARG A 85 10.39 -6.76 4.53
C ARG A 85 9.08 -6.87 5.29
N VAL A 86 8.90 -7.99 5.99
CA VAL A 86 7.83 -8.19 6.98
C VAL A 86 8.48 -8.21 8.37
N GLY A 87 8.13 -7.22 9.21
CA GLY A 87 8.50 -7.18 10.62
C GLY A 87 7.38 -7.74 11.49
N GLN A 88 7.72 -8.61 12.44
CA GLN A 88 6.79 -9.07 13.47
C GLN A 88 7.05 -8.27 14.74
N LEU A 89 6.09 -7.43 15.14
CA LEU A 89 6.21 -6.57 16.31
C LEU A 89 5.09 -6.89 17.30
N SER A 90 5.21 -6.38 18.51
CA SER A 90 4.11 -6.37 19.47
C SER A 90 4.09 -5.07 20.25
N THR A 91 2.90 -4.61 20.63
CA THR A 91 2.77 -3.45 21.53
C THR A 91 3.28 -3.79 22.92
N ILE A 92 3.44 -2.78 23.78
CA ILE A 92 3.86 -2.99 25.19
C ILE A 92 2.90 -3.91 25.96
N HIS A 93 1.64 -4.02 25.51
CA HIS A 93 0.61 -4.90 26.08
C HIS A 93 0.37 -6.16 25.23
N GLY A 94 1.31 -6.51 24.34
CA GLY A 94 1.31 -7.80 23.65
C GLY A 94 0.41 -7.91 22.42
N MET A 95 -0.22 -6.83 21.94
CA MET A 95 -1.00 -6.89 20.69
C MET A 95 -0.05 -7.18 19.52
N PRO A 96 -0.19 -8.31 18.79
CA PRO A 96 0.68 -8.64 17.67
C PRO A 96 0.45 -7.70 16.49
N LEU A 97 1.54 -7.31 15.83
CA LEU A 97 1.53 -6.43 14.67
C LEU A 97 2.39 -7.06 13.57
N LYS A 98 1.93 -6.95 12.32
CA LYS A 98 2.76 -7.19 11.13
C LYS A 98 3.06 -5.85 10.46
N SER A 99 4.33 -5.56 10.28
CA SER A 99 4.84 -4.35 9.64
C SER A 99 5.35 -4.69 8.25
N PHE A 100 4.69 -4.21 7.21
CA PHE A 100 5.03 -4.44 5.82
C PHE A 100 5.77 -3.22 5.27
N ALA A 101 6.95 -3.44 4.70
CA ALA A 101 7.75 -2.39 4.09
C ALA A 101 8.19 -2.82 2.69
N LYS A 102 8.00 -1.94 1.70
CA LYS A 102 8.57 -2.09 0.36
C LYS A 102 9.54 -0.97 0.06
N HIS A 103 10.58 -1.31 -0.68
CA HIS A 103 11.50 -0.37 -1.31
C HIS A 103 11.06 -0.08 -2.75
N LYS A 104 11.45 1.07 -3.32
CA LYS A 104 11.09 1.48 -4.69
C LYS A 104 11.43 0.46 -5.78
N LYS A 105 12.44 -0.39 -5.53
CA LYS A 105 12.87 -1.45 -6.46
C LYS A 105 11.89 -2.64 -6.49
N PHE A 106 10.97 -2.76 -5.53
CA PHE A 106 9.89 -3.76 -5.60
C PHE A 106 8.98 -3.52 -6.82
N ASN A 107 8.76 -2.25 -7.18
CA ASN A 107 8.13 -1.84 -8.44
C ASN A 107 6.75 -2.48 -8.72
N LYS A 108 5.95 -2.68 -7.68
CA LYS A 108 4.64 -3.35 -7.70
C LYS A 108 3.67 -2.76 -6.67
N ASP A 109 2.40 -3.16 -6.72
CA ASP A 109 1.37 -2.71 -5.76
C ASP A 109 1.69 -3.28 -4.38
N ILE A 110 1.70 -2.43 -3.35
CA ILE A 110 1.97 -2.90 -1.98
C ILE A 110 0.82 -3.77 -1.47
N TRP A 111 -0.42 -3.49 -1.87
CA TRP A 111 -1.59 -4.19 -1.33
C TRP A 111 -1.80 -5.52 -2.03
N PHE A 112 -1.89 -5.51 -3.36
CA PHE A 112 -2.15 -6.70 -4.16
C PHE A 112 -0.95 -7.66 -4.25
N ASP A 113 0.27 -7.14 -4.48
CA ASP A 113 1.45 -8.01 -4.71
C ASP A 113 2.19 -8.39 -3.42
N PHE A 114 1.82 -7.81 -2.26
CA PHE A 114 2.57 -8.04 -1.01
C PHE A 114 1.68 -8.22 0.22
N VAL A 115 0.93 -7.21 0.67
CA VAL A 115 0.22 -7.26 1.97
C VAL A 115 -0.87 -8.32 1.99
N ALA A 116 -1.78 -8.33 1.02
CA ALA A 116 -2.93 -9.24 1.04
C ALA A 116 -2.53 -10.72 0.83
N PRO A 117 -1.59 -11.07 -0.07
CA PRO A 117 -1.07 -12.43 -0.16
C PRO A 117 -0.41 -12.92 1.13
N GLU A 118 0.41 -12.09 1.79
CA GLU A 118 1.08 -12.44 3.05
C GLU A 118 0.12 -12.58 4.24
N LEU A 119 -1.04 -11.96 4.15
CA LEU A 119 -2.13 -12.09 5.12
C LEU A 119 -3.13 -13.18 4.75
N GLY A 120 -3.08 -13.70 3.52
CA GLY A 120 -4.02 -14.70 3.01
C GLY A 120 -5.47 -14.20 3.02
N THR A 121 -5.70 -12.91 2.75
CA THR A 121 -7.03 -12.30 2.90
C THR A 121 -7.32 -11.28 1.81
N ASN A 122 -8.57 -11.23 1.35
CA ASN A 122 -9.02 -10.15 0.49
C ASN A 122 -9.14 -8.86 1.30
N MET A 123 -8.99 -7.70 0.66
CA MET A 123 -9.03 -6.42 1.36
C MET A 123 -9.80 -5.36 0.60
N ALA A 124 -10.60 -4.58 1.32
CA ALA A 124 -11.05 -3.27 0.87
C ALA A 124 -9.99 -2.23 1.27
N VAL A 125 -9.53 -1.44 0.31
CA VAL A 125 -8.45 -0.45 0.49
C VAL A 125 -8.98 0.95 0.19
N GLU A 126 -8.99 1.80 1.21
CA GLU A 126 -9.15 3.24 1.06
C GLU A 126 -7.77 3.85 0.93
N SER A 127 -7.47 4.39 -0.24
CA SER A 127 -6.21 5.07 -0.49
C SER A 127 -6.39 6.09 -1.60
N TRP A 128 -6.33 7.37 -1.25
CA TRP A 128 -6.51 8.52 -2.15
C TRP A 128 -6.24 8.25 -3.64
N LEU A 129 -7.30 8.06 -4.43
CA LEU A 129 -7.26 7.76 -5.88
C LEU A 129 -7.41 9.02 -6.74
N ASN A 130 -6.81 10.15 -6.32
CA ASN A 130 -6.96 11.44 -7.02
C ASN A 130 -5.64 12.21 -7.12
N GLY A 131 -4.51 11.49 -7.10
CA GLY A 131 -3.23 12.07 -7.49
C GLY A 131 -3.14 12.26 -9.01
N GLY A 132 -2.18 13.03 -9.50
CA GLY A 132 -1.99 13.29 -10.93
C GLY A 132 -1.45 12.13 -11.77
N ALA A 133 -1.64 10.87 -11.33
CA ALA A 133 -1.16 9.66 -12.00
C ALA A 133 -2.30 8.66 -12.14
N ASP A 134 -2.12 7.66 -13.01
CA ASP A 134 -3.13 6.63 -13.23
C ASP A 134 -3.43 5.85 -11.94
N ASP A 135 -4.70 5.85 -11.55
CA ASP A 135 -5.21 5.02 -10.47
C ASP A 135 -5.15 3.55 -10.85
N LEU A 136 -4.95 2.71 -9.84
CA LEU A 136 -5.13 1.27 -10.03
C LEU A 136 -6.61 0.93 -9.96
N GLU A 137 -6.98 -0.15 -10.63
CA GLU A 137 -8.33 -0.72 -10.56
C GLU A 137 -8.38 -1.79 -9.45
N SER A 138 -9.59 -2.06 -8.94
CA SER A 138 -9.85 -3.26 -8.16
C SER A 138 -9.41 -4.52 -8.92
N ILE A 139 -8.68 -5.41 -8.24
CA ILE A 139 -8.15 -6.65 -8.82
C ILE A 139 -8.79 -7.83 -8.10
N CYS A 140 -9.56 -8.64 -8.82
CA CYS A 140 -10.10 -9.90 -8.32
C CYS A 140 -9.39 -11.09 -8.95
N THR A 141 -8.87 -11.99 -8.11
CA THR A 141 -8.34 -13.28 -8.56
C THR A 141 -8.97 -14.41 -7.77
N ARG A 142 -8.65 -15.66 -8.13
CA ARG A 142 -9.09 -16.83 -7.36
C ARG A 142 -8.48 -16.91 -5.96
N ARG A 143 -7.31 -16.28 -5.73
CA ARG A 143 -6.55 -16.42 -4.48
C ARG A 143 -6.69 -15.19 -3.58
N THR A 144 -6.62 -14.01 -4.16
CA THR A 144 -6.60 -12.74 -3.43
C THR A 144 -7.25 -11.66 -4.28
N SER A 145 -8.11 -10.87 -3.64
CA SER A 145 -8.78 -9.72 -4.23
C SER A 145 -8.48 -8.45 -3.44
N ILE A 146 -8.23 -7.36 -4.15
CA ILE A 146 -8.21 -6.02 -3.58
C ILE A 146 -9.33 -5.20 -4.21
N TYR A 147 -10.16 -4.62 -3.35
CA TYR A 147 -11.25 -3.74 -3.72
C TYR A 147 -10.89 -2.30 -3.34
N ASP A 148 -10.82 -1.41 -4.32
CA ASP A 148 -10.64 0.02 -4.04
C ASP A 148 -11.93 0.62 -3.49
N VAL A 149 -11.86 1.23 -2.30
CA VAL A 149 -13.00 1.96 -1.74
C VAL A 149 -13.24 3.22 -2.59
N SER A 150 -14.48 3.40 -3.04
CA SER A 150 -14.88 4.54 -3.87
C SER A 150 -15.63 5.61 -3.08
N ALA A 151 -16.30 5.21 -2.00
CA ALA A 151 -16.93 6.12 -1.05
C ALA A 151 -16.92 5.56 0.37
N VAL A 152 -16.82 6.48 1.33
CA VAL A 152 -16.85 6.22 2.77
C VAL A 152 -18.09 6.87 3.37
N SER A 153 -18.74 6.19 4.31
CA SER A 153 -19.83 6.71 5.11
C SER A 153 -19.54 6.54 6.60
N LEU A 154 -19.47 7.66 7.30
CA LEU A 154 -19.46 7.76 8.75
C LEU A 154 -20.88 8.15 9.23
N PRO A 155 -21.19 8.09 10.54
CA PRO A 155 -22.54 8.37 11.04
C PRO A 155 -23.16 9.68 10.54
N ASP A 156 -22.36 10.75 10.46
CA ASP A 156 -22.86 12.09 10.12
C ASP A 156 -22.42 12.57 8.73
N VAL A 157 -21.55 11.83 8.02
CA VAL A 157 -20.97 12.29 6.77
C VAL A 157 -20.68 11.15 5.81
N SER A 158 -21.07 11.33 4.55
CA SER A 158 -20.68 10.49 3.42
C SER A 158 -19.80 11.31 2.47
N PHE A 159 -18.72 10.72 1.98
CA PHE A 159 -17.85 11.37 1.01
C PHE A 159 -17.21 10.35 0.05
N ASN A 160 -16.85 10.82 -1.15
CA ASN A 160 -16.08 10.02 -2.09
C ASN A 160 -14.63 9.89 -1.62
N SER A 161 -13.96 8.78 -1.95
CA SER A 161 -12.52 8.59 -1.67
C SER A 161 -11.64 9.72 -2.23
N SER A 162 -12.12 10.46 -3.24
CA SER A 162 -11.46 11.69 -3.73
C SER A 162 -11.33 12.82 -2.72
N ARG A 163 -12.10 12.76 -1.65
CA ARG A 163 -12.06 13.67 -0.51
C ARG A 163 -11.35 13.07 0.71
N ASP A 164 -10.67 11.94 0.54
CA ASP A 164 -9.97 11.23 1.61
C ASP A 164 -8.49 11.01 1.25
N HIS A 165 -7.59 11.49 2.11
CA HIS A 165 -6.16 11.21 2.02
C HIS A 165 -5.75 10.01 2.87
N SER A 166 -6.66 9.50 3.68
CA SER A 166 -6.46 8.33 4.52
C SER A 166 -5.99 7.15 3.70
N LYS A 167 -5.19 6.32 4.36
CA LYS A 167 -4.61 5.11 3.77
C LYS A 167 -4.79 3.98 4.75
N TRP A 168 -5.87 3.24 4.57
CA TRP A 168 -6.19 2.10 5.41
C TRP A 168 -6.78 0.98 4.56
N ALA A 169 -6.70 -0.22 5.09
CA ALA A 169 -7.31 -1.38 4.48
C ALA A 169 -7.91 -2.27 5.57
N VAL A 170 -9.03 -2.92 5.24
CA VAL A 170 -9.69 -3.88 6.11
C VAL A 170 -9.91 -5.18 5.36
N ALA A 171 -9.84 -6.30 6.08
CA ALA A 171 -10.16 -7.58 5.48
C ALA A 171 -11.62 -7.61 5.00
N ASP A 172 -11.84 -8.11 3.79
CA ASP A 172 -13.15 -8.30 3.17
C ASP A 172 -13.44 -9.80 3.05
N THR A 173 -13.79 -10.42 4.19
CA THR A 173 -13.93 -11.87 4.31
C THR A 173 -15.21 -12.29 5.04
N ASN A 174 -16.28 -11.49 4.96
CA ASN A 174 -17.54 -11.75 5.67
C ASN A 174 -17.32 -12.02 7.18
N GLY A 175 -16.35 -11.35 7.80
CA GLY A 175 -16.06 -11.46 9.24
C GLY A 175 -15.19 -12.65 9.67
N GLN A 176 -14.63 -13.45 8.75
CA GLN A 176 -13.70 -14.55 9.11
C GLN A 176 -12.41 -14.04 9.76
N THR A 177 -11.99 -12.83 9.45
CA THR A 177 -10.85 -12.17 10.08
C THR A 177 -11.14 -10.68 10.27
N SER A 178 -10.62 -10.11 11.34
CA SER A 178 -10.78 -8.69 11.68
C SER A 178 -9.47 -7.93 11.53
N ILE A 179 -8.75 -8.17 10.42
CA ILE A 179 -7.50 -7.48 10.13
C ILE A 179 -7.79 -6.05 9.68
N VAL A 180 -7.08 -5.11 10.30
CA VAL A 180 -6.99 -3.71 9.92
C VAL A 180 -5.55 -3.39 9.58
N CYS A 181 -5.33 -2.62 8.53
CA CYS A 181 -4.03 -2.09 8.14
C CYS A 181 -4.11 -0.57 7.99
N VAL A 182 -3.04 0.13 8.38
CA VAL A 182 -2.83 1.55 8.11
C VAL A 182 -1.50 1.73 7.39
N GLY A 183 -1.50 2.44 6.27
CA GLY A 183 -0.33 2.58 5.41
C GLY A 183 -0.04 4.01 4.98
N ASP A 184 0.88 4.17 4.03
CA ASP A 184 1.39 5.47 3.57
C ASP A 184 1.41 5.64 2.03
N LEU A 185 1.03 4.61 1.27
CA LEU A 185 0.92 4.67 -0.19
C LEU A 185 -0.52 4.79 -0.68
N ASN A 186 -0.72 5.66 -1.68
CA ASN A 186 -1.90 5.61 -2.55
C ASN A 186 -1.82 4.35 -3.45
N ARG A 187 -2.96 3.89 -3.97
CA ARG A 187 -3.00 2.87 -5.03
C ARG A 187 -3.02 3.50 -6.43
N GLN A 188 -1.87 4.08 -6.80
CA GLN A 188 -1.64 4.64 -8.15
C GLN A 188 -0.38 4.04 -8.78
N ARG A 189 -0.32 3.93 -10.11
CA ARG A 189 0.82 3.33 -10.83
C ARG A 189 2.15 4.00 -10.50
N SER A 190 2.16 5.31 -10.30
CA SER A 190 3.35 6.08 -9.90
C SER A 190 3.97 5.60 -8.57
N GLN A 191 3.16 4.97 -7.70
CA GLN A 191 3.58 4.48 -6.38
C GLN A 191 4.32 3.15 -6.44
N PHE A 192 4.38 2.47 -7.59
CA PHE A 192 5.19 1.27 -7.75
C PHE A 192 6.67 1.56 -7.50
N ARG A 193 7.13 2.72 -7.99
CA ARG A 193 8.52 3.18 -7.88
C ARG A 193 8.79 4.05 -6.65
N ARG A 194 7.95 3.95 -5.62
CA ARG A 194 8.14 4.62 -4.32
C ARG A 194 8.28 3.57 -3.22
N GLY A 195 9.16 3.86 -2.26
CA GLY A 195 9.14 3.13 -0.98
C GLY A 195 7.88 3.49 -0.20
N GLY A 196 7.39 2.56 0.59
CA GLY A 196 6.17 2.71 1.38
C GLY A 196 5.87 1.46 2.20
N GLY A 197 4.90 1.55 3.10
CA GLY A 197 4.61 0.53 4.09
C GLY A 197 3.18 0.54 4.60
N ALA A 198 2.88 -0.49 5.38
CA ALA A 198 1.65 -0.62 6.14
C ALA A 198 1.92 -1.36 7.46
N VAL A 199 1.16 -1.04 8.50
CA VAL A 199 1.11 -1.85 9.73
C VAL A 199 -0.27 -2.45 9.85
N CYS A 200 -0.32 -3.77 10.01
CA CYS A 200 -1.53 -4.56 10.08
C CYS A 200 -1.64 -5.29 11.42
N PHE A 201 -2.85 -5.41 11.95
CA PHE A 201 -3.14 -6.08 13.21
C PHE A 201 -4.59 -6.55 13.24
N GLN A 202 -4.90 -7.53 14.08
CA GLN A 202 -6.27 -7.96 14.31
C GLN A 202 -6.92 -7.10 15.39
N HIS A 203 -8.05 -6.47 15.06
CA HIS A 203 -8.82 -5.69 16.01
C HIS A 203 -10.29 -5.63 15.59
N HIS A 204 -11.14 -6.41 16.27
CA HIS A 204 -12.55 -6.55 15.91
C HIS A 204 -13.32 -5.23 15.86
N GLY A 205 -13.28 -4.41 16.92
CA GLY A 205 -14.04 -3.15 16.96
C GLY A 205 -13.66 -2.15 15.86
N LEU A 206 -12.35 -1.93 15.66
CA LEU A 206 -11.85 -1.07 14.59
C LEU A 206 -12.15 -1.63 13.20
N TRP A 207 -12.02 -2.95 13.01
CA TRP A 207 -12.41 -3.61 11.77
C TRP A 207 -13.89 -3.38 11.48
N THR A 208 -14.78 -3.64 12.43
CA THR A 208 -16.22 -3.40 12.27
C THR A 208 -16.50 -1.95 11.91
N THR A 209 -15.85 -1.01 12.60
CA THR A 209 -16.01 0.43 12.32
C THR A 209 -15.61 0.79 10.89
N LEU A 210 -14.41 0.41 10.47
CA LEU A 210 -13.89 0.75 9.15
C LEU A 210 -14.59 -0.03 8.03
N HIS A 211 -14.85 -1.32 8.24
CA HIS A 211 -15.57 -2.15 7.28
C HIS A 211 -17.01 -1.65 7.07
N SER A 212 -17.74 -1.31 8.14
CA SER A 212 -19.07 -0.71 8.03
C SER A 212 -19.05 0.70 7.42
N SER A 213 -17.90 1.38 7.44
CA SER A 213 -17.76 2.68 6.78
C SER A 213 -17.55 2.60 5.27
N VAL A 214 -17.23 1.41 4.73
CA VAL A 214 -17.13 1.21 3.27
C VAL A 214 -18.53 1.30 2.67
N LYS A 215 -18.83 2.44 2.04
CA LYS A 215 -20.14 2.67 1.39
C LYS A 215 -20.20 1.97 0.04
N SER A 216 -19.12 2.04 -0.73
CA SER A 216 -19.00 1.39 -2.02
C SER A 216 -17.54 1.13 -2.37
N VAL A 217 -17.31 0.10 -3.19
CA VAL A 217 -16.01 -0.21 -3.78
C VAL A 217 -16.09 -0.13 -5.31
N GLN A 218 -14.97 0.09 -5.97
CA GLN A 218 -14.88 -0.08 -7.41
C GLN A 218 -15.10 -1.55 -7.77
N PRO A 219 -15.95 -1.86 -8.76
CA PRO A 219 -16.15 -3.24 -9.19
C PRO A 219 -14.86 -3.78 -9.79
N CYS A 220 -14.62 -5.08 -9.64
CA CYS A 220 -13.54 -5.74 -10.34
C CYS A 220 -13.84 -5.75 -11.84
N VAL A 221 -12.89 -5.26 -12.64
CA VAL A 221 -13.03 -5.29 -14.09
C VAL A 221 -12.92 -6.74 -14.55
N SER A 222 -14.00 -7.28 -15.11
CA SER A 222 -13.90 -8.53 -15.86
C SER A 222 -13.06 -8.22 -17.10
N LYS A 223 -11.80 -8.62 -17.10
CA LYS A 223 -11.03 -8.66 -18.35
C LYS A 223 -11.70 -9.72 -19.22
N ASN A 224 -12.57 -9.29 -20.13
CA ASN A 224 -12.96 -10.10 -21.27
C ASN A 224 -11.67 -10.44 -22.02
N ILE A 225 -11.18 -11.66 -21.85
CA ILE A 225 -9.97 -12.20 -22.49
C ILE A 225 -10.10 -12.23 -24.03
N HIS A 226 -11.25 -11.85 -24.59
CA HIS A 226 -11.50 -11.84 -26.03
C HIS A 226 -10.98 -10.61 -26.81
N SER A 227 -10.50 -9.53 -26.19
CA SER A 227 -10.09 -8.34 -26.96
C SER A 227 -8.62 -8.34 -27.45
N TYR A 228 -7.80 -9.33 -27.09
CA TYR A 228 -6.38 -9.38 -27.48
C TYR A 228 -6.05 -10.40 -28.59
N ILE A 229 -7.02 -11.18 -29.08
CA ILE A 229 -6.78 -12.13 -30.18
C ILE A 229 -6.95 -11.49 -31.57
N ASN A 230 -7.60 -10.33 -31.68
CA ASN A 230 -7.86 -9.69 -32.98
C ASN A 230 -6.70 -8.85 -33.56
N TYR A 231 -5.53 -8.79 -32.91
CA TYR A 231 -4.35 -8.07 -33.44
C TYR A 231 -3.13 -8.96 -33.70
N ALA A 232 -3.27 -10.30 -33.61
CA ALA A 232 -2.16 -11.23 -33.83
C ALA A 232 -2.43 -12.37 -34.84
N LEU A 233 -3.50 -12.30 -35.63
CA LEU A 233 -3.84 -13.31 -36.66
C LEU A 233 -4.08 -12.75 -38.09
N LEU A 234 -3.47 -11.62 -38.42
CA LEU A 234 -3.26 -11.17 -39.80
C LEU A 234 -1.78 -10.76 -39.88
N PRO A 235 -0.88 -11.47 -40.61
CA PRO A 235 -1.07 -11.96 -41.97
C PRO A 235 -0.47 -13.36 -42.25
N ILE A 236 -1.27 -14.42 -42.36
CA ILE A 236 -0.80 -15.69 -42.98
C ILE A 236 -1.78 -16.21 -44.06
N LEU A 237 -2.93 -15.55 -44.28
CA LEU A 237 -3.91 -15.96 -45.29
C LEU A 237 -3.82 -15.20 -46.63
N SER A 238 -2.60 -14.85 -47.08
CA SER A 238 -2.41 -14.21 -48.40
C SER A 238 -1.23 -14.74 -49.21
N ILE A 239 -0.59 -15.84 -48.80
CA ILE A 239 0.56 -16.43 -49.54
C ILE A 239 0.25 -17.81 -50.13
N VAL A 240 -0.92 -18.40 -49.85
CA VAL A 240 -1.25 -19.76 -50.36
C VAL A 240 -2.16 -19.76 -51.61
N LEU A 241 -2.57 -18.58 -52.12
CA LEU A 241 -3.47 -18.49 -53.29
C LEU A 241 -2.84 -17.96 -54.58
N SER A 242 -1.52 -17.77 -54.63
CA SER A 242 -0.80 -17.35 -55.86
C SER A 242 0.19 -18.40 -56.40
N ALA A 243 0.19 -19.63 -55.88
CA ALA A 243 1.09 -20.71 -56.31
C ALA A 243 0.40 -21.90 -57.00
N LEU A 244 -0.83 -21.73 -57.49
CA LEU A 244 -1.60 -22.78 -58.19
C LEU A 244 -2.07 -22.38 -59.60
N TRP A 245 -1.46 -21.35 -60.21
CA TRP A 245 -1.77 -20.92 -61.58
C TRP A 245 -0.64 -21.12 -62.61
N PHE A 246 0.41 -21.86 -62.25
CA PHE A 246 1.44 -22.29 -63.20
C PHE A 246 1.80 -23.76 -62.96
N THR A 247 0.93 -24.66 -63.39
CA THR A 247 1.33 -25.97 -63.91
C THR A 247 0.15 -26.64 -64.61
N ILE A 248 0.38 -26.95 -65.88
CA ILE A 248 -0.31 -27.92 -66.75
C ILE A 248 -1.28 -27.30 -67.78
N HIS A 249 -0.95 -27.62 -69.03
CA HIS A 249 -1.68 -27.47 -70.29
C HIS A 249 -3.15 -27.87 -70.24
#